data_AF-A0A0B2UKV8-F1
#
_entry.id   AF-A0A0B2UKV8-F1
#
_cell.length_a   1.000
_cell.length_b   1.000
_cell.length_c   1.000
_cell.angle_alpha   90.00
_cell.angle_beta   90.00
_cell.angle_gamma   90.00
#
_symmetry.space_group_name_H-M   'P 1'
#
loop_
_entity.id
_entity.type
_entity.pdbx_description
1 polymer ?
#
loop_
_entity_poly.entity_id
_entity_poly.type
_entity_poly.pdbx_seq_one_letter_code
_entity_poly.pdbx_strand_id
1 'polypeptide(L)'
;MDERIELCVGIDYMARGSRSKITDSVCIRKPVVVVSPYKSKCLDIMIAVKGMQEIVVTPNDLVELLDGVDGDNYAELSKQTHIIVENGQLMESFGYLPELLELKRRGKSFVILNMSSQPVFASNAVVLTLDKYFIEANGDDRYAVVFMLCRIYKRVCIVCREYKRMRMFADIFKLEVLVCRHKDVNVGSGVVVVMDEFREFECEVLFYIGKSCKGLQRKRLDASKMGKYLYRVRDVCGALSPNVVSGKQKLDAGRFCNIDR
;
A
#
# COMPACT_ATOMS: atom_id res chain seq x y z
N MET A 1 -19.28 -13.55 -0.46
CA MET A 1 -18.71 -13.46 0.89
C MET A 1 -18.13 -12.06 0.99
N ASP A 2 -18.48 -11.32 2.04
CA ASP A 2 -17.99 -9.95 2.25
C ASP A 2 -16.53 -10.07 2.75
N GLU A 3 -15.55 -9.99 1.84
CA GLU A 3 -14.11 -10.17 2.12
C GLU A 3 -13.49 -8.93 2.79
N ARG A 4 -14.18 -8.36 3.78
CA ARG A 4 -13.70 -7.18 4.51
C ARG A 4 -12.66 -7.57 5.56
N ILE A 5 -11.66 -6.73 5.73
CA ILE A 5 -10.57 -6.92 6.70
C ILE A 5 -11.07 -6.52 8.09
N GLU A 6 -10.95 -7.42 9.06
CA GLU A 6 -11.20 -7.12 10.46
C GLU A 6 -10.00 -6.37 11.07
N LEU A 7 -10.29 -5.29 11.78
CA LEU A 7 -9.27 -4.47 12.46
C LEU A 7 -9.20 -4.84 13.94
N CYS A 8 -7.99 -4.95 14.46
CA CYS A 8 -7.73 -5.25 15.86
C CYS A 8 -7.67 -3.97 16.70
N VAL A 9 -8.45 -3.93 17.77
CA VAL A 9 -8.40 -2.83 18.75
C VAL A 9 -7.00 -2.75 19.36
N GLY A 10 -6.47 -1.52 19.45
CA GLY A 10 -5.13 -1.22 19.95
C GLY A 10 -4.05 -1.17 18.87
N ILE A 11 -4.36 -1.58 17.64
CA ILE A 11 -3.42 -1.55 16.51
C ILE A 11 -3.74 -0.36 15.61
N ASP A 12 -2.74 0.47 15.36
CA ASP A 12 -2.85 1.50 14.33
C ASP A 12 -2.55 0.90 12.96
N TYR A 13 -3.20 1.45 11.95
CA TYR A 13 -3.09 1.02 10.57
C TYR A 13 -2.72 2.18 9.67
N MET A 14 -1.88 1.94 8.68
CA MET A 14 -1.60 2.87 7.59
C MET A 14 -2.13 2.29 6.29
N ALA A 15 -2.89 3.07 5.52
CA ALA A 15 -3.47 2.62 4.28
C ALA A 15 -3.35 3.67 3.17
N ARG A 16 -3.22 3.22 1.93
CA ARG A 16 -3.32 4.08 0.74
C ARG A 16 -4.68 3.94 0.07
N GLY A 17 -5.24 5.07 -0.34
CA GLY A 17 -6.52 5.11 -1.05
C GLY A 17 -7.44 6.24 -0.60
N SER A 18 -8.66 6.23 -1.16
CA SER A 18 -9.74 7.09 -0.73
C SER A 18 -10.42 6.54 0.53
N ARG A 19 -11.09 7.42 1.30
CA ARG A 19 -11.92 7.01 2.43
C ARG A 19 -12.94 5.93 2.06
N SER A 20 -13.64 6.09 0.94
CA SER A 20 -14.62 5.12 0.44
C SER A 20 -14.01 3.72 0.30
N LYS A 21 -12.83 3.62 -0.32
CA LYS A 21 -12.12 2.36 -0.49
C LYS A 21 -11.83 1.69 0.85
N ILE A 22 -11.40 2.46 1.84
CA ILE A 22 -11.14 1.96 3.19
C ILE A 22 -12.43 1.42 3.80
N THR A 23 -13.49 2.24 3.83
CA THR A 23 -14.78 1.85 4.43
C THR A 23 -15.43 0.65 3.75
N ASP A 24 -15.15 0.44 2.47
CA ASP A 24 -15.61 -0.73 1.71
C ASP A 24 -14.76 -1.98 1.97
N SER A 25 -13.46 -1.80 2.25
CA SER A 25 -12.50 -2.90 2.39
C SER A 25 -12.28 -3.34 3.84
N VAL A 26 -12.63 -2.53 4.84
CA VAL A 26 -12.40 -2.84 6.25
C VAL A 26 -13.69 -2.79 7.08
N CYS A 27 -13.76 -3.62 8.11
CA CYS A 27 -14.87 -3.65 9.06
C CYS A 27 -14.74 -2.52 10.08
N ILE A 28 -15.23 -1.32 9.74
CA ILE A 28 -15.36 -0.20 10.70
C ILE A 28 -16.83 -0.03 11.10
N ARG A 29 -17.06 0.12 12.41
CA ARG A 29 -18.40 0.34 12.98
C ARG A 29 -18.98 1.66 12.47
N LYS A 30 -20.25 1.65 12.09
CA LYS A 30 -20.95 2.86 11.65
C LYS A 30 -21.60 3.62 12.83
N PRO A 31 -21.69 4.95 12.80
CA PRO A 31 -21.13 5.84 11.77
C PRO A 31 -19.60 5.83 11.78
N VAL A 32 -18.96 5.82 10.61
CA VAL A 32 -17.50 5.89 10.50
C VAL A 32 -17.04 7.27 10.94
N VAL A 33 -16.15 7.35 11.92
CA VAL A 33 -15.60 8.62 12.38
C VAL A 33 -14.30 8.91 11.64
N VAL A 34 -14.23 10.09 11.05
CA VAL A 34 -13.09 10.61 10.32
C VAL A 34 -12.64 11.89 10.98
N VAL A 35 -11.34 11.99 11.27
CA VAL A 35 -10.71 13.24 11.68
C VAL A 35 -9.92 13.84 10.52
N SER A 36 -10.11 15.14 10.30
CA SER A 36 -9.41 15.91 9.27
C SER A 36 -8.82 17.18 9.88
N PRO A 37 -7.62 17.62 9.48
CA PRO A 37 -7.06 18.89 9.95
C PRO A 37 -7.80 20.10 9.36
N TYR A 38 -8.60 19.90 8.29
CA TYR A 38 -9.30 20.98 7.61
C TYR A 38 -10.70 21.20 8.18
N LYS A 39 -10.85 22.23 9.02
CA LYS A 39 -12.16 22.61 9.59
C LYS A 39 -13.23 22.86 8.52
N SER A 40 -12.87 23.37 7.35
CA SER A 40 -13.80 23.59 6.23
C SER A 40 -14.41 22.33 5.63
N LYS A 41 -13.84 21.14 5.91
CA LYS A 41 -14.37 19.84 5.48
C LYS A 41 -15.17 19.14 6.57
N CYS A 42 -15.15 19.67 7.78
CA CYS A 42 -15.80 19.08 8.93
C CYS A 42 -17.27 19.45 8.93
N LEU A 43 -18.10 18.51 9.38
CA LEU A 43 -19.52 18.77 9.61
C LEU A 43 -19.66 19.73 10.79
N ASP A 44 -20.71 20.57 10.76
CA ASP A 44 -21.11 21.31 11.94
C ASP A 44 -21.46 20.32 13.06
N ILE A 45 -20.83 20.50 14.21
CA ILE A 45 -20.94 19.64 15.41
C ILE A 45 -22.42 19.38 15.77
N MET A 46 -23.28 20.39 15.58
CA MET A 46 -24.72 20.33 15.89
C MET A 46 -25.55 19.41 14.98
N ILE A 47 -25.02 19.00 13.82
CA ILE A 47 -25.73 18.15 12.85
C ILE A 47 -25.28 16.68 12.97
N ALA A 48 -24.31 16.40 13.84
CA ALA A 48 -23.81 15.05 14.04
C ALA A 48 -24.86 14.18 14.79
N VAL A 49 -25.53 13.35 13.99
CA VAL A 49 -26.14 12.05 14.33
C VAL A 49 -27.66 11.97 14.58
N LYS A 50 -28.37 11.61 13.49
CA LYS A 50 -29.18 10.38 13.35
C LYS A 50 -29.19 9.97 11.86
N GLY A 51 -28.84 8.72 11.54
CA GLY A 51 -28.88 8.18 10.16
C GLY A 51 -27.65 8.39 9.26
N MET A 52 -26.66 9.16 9.69
CA MET A 52 -25.41 9.35 8.93
C MET A 52 -24.53 8.10 8.93
N GLN A 53 -23.91 7.80 7.78
CA GLN A 53 -23.00 6.66 7.61
C GLN A 53 -21.55 7.01 7.97
N GLU A 54 -21.19 8.30 7.89
CA GLU A 54 -19.85 8.84 8.11
C GLU A 54 -19.98 10.20 8.80
N ILE A 55 -19.03 10.52 9.69
CA ILE A 55 -18.92 11.79 10.41
C ILE A 55 -17.49 12.30 10.25
N VAL A 56 -17.35 13.52 9.75
CA VAL A 56 -16.05 14.16 9.54
C VAL A 56 -15.93 15.35 10.48
N VAL A 57 -14.91 15.35 11.34
CA VAL A 57 -14.70 16.37 12.38
C VAL A 57 -13.21 16.70 12.53
N THR A 58 -12.87 17.76 13.25
CA THR A 58 -11.47 17.96 13.68
C THR A 58 -11.16 17.08 14.89
N PRO A 59 -9.87 16.78 15.18
CA PRO A 59 -9.51 16.05 16.40
C PRO A 59 -10.01 16.73 17.69
N ASN A 60 -9.95 18.07 17.76
CA ASN A 60 -10.47 18.84 18.89
C ASN A 60 -11.99 18.66 19.06
N ASP A 61 -12.74 18.86 17.99
CA ASP A 61 -14.21 18.72 18.03
C ASP A 61 -14.63 17.30 18.43
N LEU A 62 -13.87 16.28 18.02
CA LEU A 62 -14.13 14.90 18.42
C LEU A 62 -13.90 14.67 19.91
N VAL A 63 -12.84 15.23 20.49
CA VAL A 63 -12.59 15.13 21.94
C VAL A 63 -13.71 15.81 22.71
N GLU A 64 -14.10 17.03 22.31
CA GLU A 64 -15.22 17.76 22.92
C GLU A 64 -16.54 16.99 22.84
N LEU A 65 -16.84 16.38 21.69
CA LEU A 65 -18.03 15.53 21.49
C LEU A 65 -18.02 14.29 22.41
N LEU A 66 -16.85 13.71 22.66
CA LEU A 66 -16.70 12.55 23.54
C LEU A 66 -16.75 12.93 25.03
N ASP A 67 -16.35 14.15 25.38
CA ASP A 67 -16.39 14.67 26.76
C ASP A 67 -17.79 15.13 27.18
N GLY A 68 -18.65 15.44 26.23
CA GLY A 68 -20.08 15.54 26.43
C GLY A 68 -20.51 16.82 27.17
N VAL A 69 -21.06 17.77 26.41
CA VAL A 69 -22.04 18.72 26.94
C VAL A 69 -23.48 18.16 26.81
N ASP A 70 -23.71 17.14 25.96
CA ASP A 70 -25.02 16.47 25.79
C ASP A 70 -24.86 14.94 25.62
N GLY A 71 -24.87 14.21 26.73
CA GLY A 71 -24.42 12.81 26.84
C GLY A 71 -25.25 11.74 26.10
N ASP A 72 -26.49 12.02 25.71
CA ASP A 72 -27.37 10.99 25.11
C ASP A 72 -27.31 10.95 23.57
N ASN A 73 -26.89 12.02 22.90
CA ASN A 73 -26.87 12.08 21.43
C ASN A 73 -25.64 11.41 20.79
N TYR A 74 -24.56 11.22 21.57
CA TYR A 74 -23.25 10.81 21.04
C TYR A 74 -22.74 9.46 21.60
N ALA A 75 -23.59 8.71 22.30
CA ALA A 75 -23.24 7.41 22.88
C ALA A 75 -22.75 6.37 21.85
N GLU A 76 -23.09 6.51 20.56
CA GLU A 76 -22.55 5.65 19.50
C GLU A 76 -21.12 6.03 19.08
N LEU A 77 -20.70 7.29 19.25
CA LEU A 77 -19.33 7.74 18.97
C LEU A 77 -18.34 7.21 20.01
N SER A 78 -18.75 7.15 21.28
CA SER A 78 -17.91 6.59 22.34
C SER A 78 -17.62 5.11 22.13
N LYS A 79 -18.53 4.37 21.46
CA LYS A 79 -18.36 2.96 21.08
C LYS A 79 -17.44 2.72 19.88
N GLN A 80 -17.01 3.78 19.19
CA GLN A 80 -16.10 3.65 18.05
C GLN A 80 -14.72 3.21 18.50
N THR A 81 -14.20 2.12 17.94
CA THR A 81 -12.86 1.62 18.28
C THR A 81 -11.79 2.15 17.34
N HIS A 82 -12.16 2.41 16.09
CA HIS A 82 -11.25 2.87 15.04
C HIS A 82 -11.70 4.23 14.48
N ILE A 83 -10.75 5.13 14.29
CA ILE A 83 -10.96 6.46 13.72
C ILE A 83 -10.10 6.58 12.47
N ILE A 84 -10.68 7.04 11.36
CA ILE A 84 -9.93 7.31 10.14
C ILE A 84 -9.25 8.68 10.28
N VAL A 85 -7.95 8.75 10.01
CA VAL A 85 -7.16 9.98 10.08
C VAL A 85 -6.77 10.41 8.67
N GLU A 86 -7.34 11.52 8.20
CA GLU A 86 -6.97 12.13 6.92
C GLU A 86 -5.78 13.07 7.07
N ASN A 87 -4.88 13.07 6.09
CA ASN A 87 -3.75 14.01 6.03
C ASN A 87 -2.93 14.02 7.33
N GLY A 88 -2.60 12.83 7.85
CA GLY A 88 -1.93 12.66 9.14
C GLY A 88 -0.65 13.50 9.29
N GLN A 89 0.06 13.78 8.19
CA GLN A 89 1.27 14.60 8.17
C GLN A 89 1.03 16.07 8.55
N LEU A 90 -0.21 16.56 8.43
CA LEU A 90 -0.56 17.95 8.75
C LEU A 90 -1.09 18.10 10.17
N MET A 91 -1.44 17.00 10.85
CA MET A 91 -2.09 17.07 12.17
C MET A 91 -1.21 17.78 13.19
N GLU A 92 0.09 17.53 13.17
CA GLU A 92 1.05 18.20 14.04
C GLU A 92 1.16 19.70 13.71
N SER A 93 1.27 20.06 12.43
CA SER A 93 1.37 21.47 12.00
C SER A 93 0.11 22.28 12.32
N PHE A 94 -1.05 21.63 12.39
CA PHE A 94 -2.32 22.24 12.79
C PHE A 94 -2.52 22.27 14.31
N GLY A 95 -1.58 21.70 15.09
CA GLY A 95 -1.63 21.71 16.54
C GLY A 95 -2.50 20.61 17.16
N TYR A 96 -2.95 19.62 16.39
CA TYR A 96 -3.88 18.58 16.86
C TYR A 96 -3.20 17.37 17.54
N LEU A 97 -1.89 17.44 17.79
CA LEU A 97 -1.16 16.34 18.38
C LEU A 97 -1.68 15.96 19.80
N PRO A 98 -1.95 16.92 20.71
CA PRO A 98 -2.50 16.60 22.04
C PRO A 98 -3.83 15.84 21.98
N GLU A 99 -4.73 16.24 21.09
CA GLU A 99 -6.07 15.66 20.94
C GLU A 99 -5.99 14.25 20.35
N LEU A 100 -5.09 14.02 19.39
CA LEU A 100 -4.85 12.67 18.86
C LEU A 100 -4.27 11.74 19.94
N LEU A 101 -3.33 12.22 20.75
CA LEU A 101 -2.80 11.45 21.87
C LEU A 101 -3.87 11.19 22.94
N GLU A 102 -4.77 12.15 23.17
CA GLU A 102 -5.92 11.96 24.07
C GLU A 102 -6.88 10.87 23.57
N LEU A 103 -7.22 10.89 22.27
CA LEU A 103 -8.02 9.83 21.66
C LEU A 103 -7.34 8.45 21.81
N LYS A 104 -6.01 8.38 21.67
CA LYS A 104 -5.25 7.15 21.94
C LYS A 104 -5.33 6.72 23.40
N ARG A 105 -5.22 7.65 24.35
CA ARG A 105 -5.40 7.35 25.80
C ARG A 105 -6.80 6.81 26.11
N ARG A 106 -7.82 7.23 25.36
CA ARG A 106 -9.19 6.71 25.41
C ARG A 106 -9.39 5.37 24.69
N GLY A 107 -8.31 4.71 24.28
CA GLY A 107 -8.33 3.39 23.65
C GLY A 107 -8.75 3.39 22.18
N LYS A 108 -8.75 4.55 21.51
CA LYS A 108 -9.05 4.62 20.07
C LYS A 108 -7.83 4.17 19.26
N SER A 109 -8.08 3.51 18.15
CA SER A 109 -7.05 3.08 17.18
C SER A 109 -7.21 3.85 15.88
N PHE A 110 -6.13 4.07 15.15
CA PHE A 110 -6.17 4.91 13.95
C PHE A 110 -6.03 4.11 12.66
N VAL A 111 -6.80 4.52 11.65
CA VAL A 111 -6.57 4.12 10.26
C VAL A 111 -6.12 5.37 9.49
N ILE A 112 -4.82 5.48 9.28
CA ILE A 112 -4.17 6.69 8.79
C ILE A 112 -4.01 6.62 7.28
N LEU A 113 -4.49 7.65 6.59
CA LEU A 113 -4.57 7.65 5.13
C LEU A 113 -3.39 8.34 4.47
N ASN A 114 -2.87 7.70 3.42
CA ASN A 114 -1.93 8.26 2.44
C ASN A 114 -0.62 8.80 3.04
N MET A 115 -0.19 8.26 4.18
CA MET A 115 1.09 8.57 4.80
C MET A 115 2.23 7.81 4.14
N SER A 116 3.39 8.46 4.02
CA SER A 116 4.63 7.84 3.52
C SER A 116 5.57 7.37 4.63
N SER A 117 5.34 7.82 5.86
CA SER A 117 6.06 7.45 7.07
C SER A 117 5.09 7.40 8.25
N GLN A 118 5.44 6.65 9.29
CA GLN A 118 4.63 6.57 10.50
C GLN A 118 4.61 7.94 11.21
N PRO A 119 3.43 8.48 11.58
CA PRO A 119 3.34 9.71 12.36
C PRO A 119 3.66 9.46 13.84
N VAL A 120 4.09 10.51 14.54
CA VAL A 120 4.49 10.45 15.97
C VAL A 120 3.35 9.96 16.89
N PHE A 121 2.11 10.26 16.55
CA PHE A 121 0.92 9.87 17.33
C PHE A 121 0.46 8.42 17.10
N ALA A 122 1.10 7.67 16.19
CA ALA A 122 0.81 6.27 15.94
C ALA A 122 2.02 5.41 16.29
N SER A 123 1.77 4.28 16.95
CA SER A 123 2.82 3.39 17.43
C SER A 123 2.80 2.08 16.65
N ASN A 124 3.90 1.77 15.94
CA ASN A 124 4.10 0.56 15.14
C ASN A 124 2.92 0.26 14.21
N ALA A 125 2.50 1.26 13.44
CA ALA A 125 1.33 1.13 12.60
C ALA A 125 1.55 0.07 11.49
N VAL A 126 0.58 -0.84 11.34
CA VAL A 126 0.60 -1.92 10.36
C VAL A 126 0.13 -1.40 9.00
N VAL A 127 0.82 -1.75 7.92
CA VAL A 127 0.44 -1.31 6.57
C VAL A 127 -0.67 -2.22 6.01
N LEU A 128 -1.86 -1.66 5.78
CA LEU A 128 -2.96 -2.35 5.12
C LEU A 128 -2.75 -2.39 3.61
N THR A 129 -2.50 -3.59 3.10
CA THR A 129 -2.34 -3.84 1.66
C THR A 129 -3.69 -4.07 0.99
N LEU A 130 -4.33 -2.98 0.57
CA LEU A 130 -5.66 -3.01 -0.05
C LEU A 130 -5.62 -3.21 -1.56
N ASP A 131 -4.49 -2.85 -2.17
CA ASP A 131 -4.26 -2.97 -3.61
C ASP A 131 -3.51 -4.25 -3.93
N LYS A 132 -4.25 -5.35 -4.12
CA LYS A 132 -3.71 -6.65 -4.52
C LYS A 132 -4.16 -6.99 -5.94
N TYR A 133 -3.19 -7.10 -6.84
CA TYR A 133 -3.45 -7.35 -8.25
C TYR A 133 -2.76 -8.62 -8.72
N PHE A 134 -3.40 -9.32 -9.65
CA PHE A 134 -2.79 -10.38 -10.42
C PHE A 134 -2.55 -9.93 -11.87
N ILE A 135 -1.34 -10.17 -12.37
CA ILE A 135 -0.95 -9.95 -13.76
C ILE A 135 -0.59 -11.31 -14.36
N GLU A 136 -1.33 -11.69 -15.38
CA GLU A 136 -1.10 -12.94 -16.09
C GLU A 136 0.13 -12.83 -17.00
N ALA A 137 1.16 -13.62 -16.73
CA ALA A 137 2.38 -13.69 -17.54
C ALA A 137 3.12 -15.01 -17.33
N ASN A 138 3.83 -15.43 -18.37
CA ASN A 138 4.54 -16.72 -18.43
C ASN A 138 5.98 -16.54 -18.89
N GLY A 139 6.88 -17.41 -18.41
CA GLY A 139 8.27 -17.44 -18.87
C GLY A 139 8.95 -16.06 -18.78
N ASP A 140 9.49 -15.61 -19.90
CA ASP A 140 10.20 -14.33 -20.01
C ASP A 140 9.26 -13.11 -20.04
N ASP A 141 7.97 -13.27 -20.36
CA ASP A 141 7.01 -12.17 -20.32
C ASP A 141 6.84 -11.61 -18.89
N ARG A 142 7.16 -12.42 -17.87
CA ARG A 142 7.20 -11.96 -16.47
C ARG A 142 8.23 -10.84 -16.26
N TYR A 143 9.38 -10.90 -16.95
CA TYR A 143 10.41 -9.84 -16.88
C TYR A 143 9.95 -8.56 -17.59
N ALA A 144 9.15 -8.68 -18.65
CA ALA A 144 8.55 -7.52 -19.32
C ALA A 144 7.54 -6.81 -18.41
N VAL A 145 6.72 -7.60 -17.68
CA VAL A 145 5.81 -7.06 -16.66
C VAL A 145 6.58 -6.35 -15.55
N VAL A 146 7.63 -6.97 -15.02
CA VAL A 146 8.50 -6.33 -14.02
C VAL A 146 9.04 -5.00 -14.53
N PHE A 147 9.62 -4.99 -15.73
CA PHE A 147 10.14 -3.75 -16.33
C PHE A 147 9.06 -2.67 -16.43
N MET A 148 7.85 -3.01 -16.88
CA MET A 148 6.72 -2.07 -16.93
C MET A 148 6.39 -1.50 -15.55
N LEU A 149 6.26 -2.36 -14.54
CA LEU A 149 5.94 -1.93 -13.19
C LEU A 149 7.02 -0.99 -12.63
N CYS A 150 8.30 -1.23 -12.91
CA CYS A 150 9.40 -0.36 -12.51
C CYS A 150 9.41 1.01 -13.22
N ARG A 151 8.75 1.12 -14.38
CA ARG A 151 8.56 2.40 -15.09
C ARG A 151 7.34 3.18 -14.58
N ILE A 152 6.34 2.47 -14.08
CA ILE A 152 5.09 3.08 -13.55
C ILE A 152 5.26 3.50 -12.09
N TYR A 153 5.95 2.67 -11.30
CA TYR A 153 6.08 2.82 -9.86
C TYR A 153 7.52 3.10 -9.46
N LYS A 154 7.70 3.91 -8.42
CA LYS A 154 8.98 4.11 -7.74
C LYS A 154 9.08 3.14 -6.55
N ARG A 155 10.30 2.84 -6.09
CA ARG A 155 10.56 1.99 -4.91
C ARG A 155 9.91 0.61 -5.03
N VAL A 156 10.21 -0.09 -6.13
CA VAL A 156 9.69 -1.45 -6.37
C VAL A 156 10.60 -2.48 -5.71
N CYS A 157 10.00 -3.39 -4.94
CA CYS A 157 10.65 -4.58 -4.40
C CYS A 157 10.17 -5.81 -5.16
N ILE A 158 11.08 -6.60 -5.70
CA ILE A 158 10.79 -7.82 -6.46
C ILE A 158 11.19 -9.02 -5.60
N VAL A 159 10.21 -9.87 -5.29
CA VAL A 159 10.38 -11.12 -4.57
C VAL A 159 10.27 -12.28 -5.55
N CYS A 160 11.38 -12.98 -5.77
CA CYS A 160 11.43 -14.10 -6.71
C CYS A 160 12.42 -15.19 -6.24
N ARG A 161 12.25 -16.40 -6.76
CA ARG A 161 13.18 -17.53 -6.57
C ARG A 161 14.46 -17.33 -7.37
N GLU A 162 14.34 -16.86 -8.62
CA GLU A 162 15.47 -16.57 -9.53
C GLU A 162 16.18 -15.23 -9.22
N TYR A 163 16.42 -14.92 -7.94
CA TYR A 163 16.88 -13.60 -7.50
C TYR A 163 18.18 -13.12 -8.18
N LYS A 164 19.14 -14.02 -8.48
CA LYS A 164 20.38 -13.64 -9.19
C LYS A 164 20.09 -13.16 -10.60
N ARG A 165 19.26 -13.91 -11.34
CA ARG A 165 18.90 -13.60 -12.73
C ARG A 165 18.11 -12.29 -12.78
N MET A 166 17.16 -12.11 -11.87
CA MET A 166 16.39 -10.87 -11.77
C MET A 166 17.26 -9.66 -11.37
N ARG A 167 18.24 -9.85 -10.48
CA ARG A 167 19.19 -8.78 -10.12
C ARG A 167 20.03 -8.36 -11.33
N MET A 168 20.63 -9.32 -12.04
CA MET A 168 21.39 -9.02 -13.26
C MET A 168 20.52 -8.32 -14.32
N PHE A 169 19.27 -8.77 -14.50
CA PHE A 169 18.31 -8.12 -15.38
C PHE A 169 18.05 -6.66 -14.97
N ALA A 170 17.78 -6.41 -13.69
CA ALA A 170 17.58 -5.07 -13.15
C ALA A 170 18.81 -4.18 -13.36
N ASP A 171 20.02 -4.72 -13.14
CA ASP A 171 21.28 -4.00 -13.32
C ASP A 171 21.50 -3.60 -14.79
N ILE A 172 21.25 -4.52 -15.75
CA ILE A 172 21.39 -4.26 -17.19
C ILE A 172 20.46 -3.13 -17.63
N PHE A 173 19.21 -3.13 -17.17
CA PHE A 173 18.22 -2.11 -17.48
C PHE A 173 18.28 -0.87 -16.56
N LYS A 174 19.23 -0.85 -15.61
CA LYS A 174 19.40 0.22 -14.61
C LYS A 174 18.11 0.55 -13.86
N LEU A 175 17.38 -0.49 -13.46
CA LEU A 175 16.13 -0.33 -12.73
C LEU A 175 16.43 -0.02 -11.26
N GLU A 176 15.80 1.03 -10.72
CA GLU A 176 15.88 1.38 -9.29
C GLU A 176 14.95 0.47 -8.47
N VAL A 177 15.40 -0.76 -8.25
CA VAL A 177 14.61 -1.81 -7.58
C VAL A 177 15.42 -2.60 -6.55
N LEU A 178 14.71 -3.06 -5.52
CA LEU A 178 15.24 -4.03 -4.58
C LEU A 178 14.85 -5.44 -5.05
N VAL A 179 15.81 -6.35 -5.20
CA VAL A 179 15.55 -7.75 -5.57
C VAL A 179 15.90 -8.67 -4.42
N CYS A 180 14.88 -9.33 -3.87
CA CYS A 180 14.97 -10.17 -2.67
C CYS A 180 14.55 -11.62 -2.95
N ARG A 181 15.11 -12.54 -2.17
CA ARG A 181 14.59 -13.91 -2.06
C ARG A 181 13.39 -13.91 -1.11
N HIS A 182 12.51 -14.90 -1.26
CA HIS A 182 11.31 -15.04 -0.42
C HIS A 182 11.60 -15.04 1.10
N LYS A 183 12.74 -15.56 1.55
CA LYS A 183 13.03 -15.72 2.99
C LYS A 183 13.65 -14.47 3.66
N ASP A 184 14.13 -13.52 2.86
CA ASP A 184 14.98 -12.43 3.34
C ASP A 184 14.21 -11.10 3.47
N VAL A 185 12.89 -11.16 3.61
CA VAL A 185 12.03 -10.02 3.32
C VAL A 185 11.39 -9.44 4.57
N ASN A 186 11.80 -8.22 4.89
CA ASN A 186 11.06 -7.29 5.74
C ASN A 186 10.67 -6.11 4.81
N VAL A 187 9.61 -6.25 4.01
CA VAL A 187 9.24 -5.15 3.08
C VAL A 187 8.55 -4.06 3.90
N GLY A 188 9.08 -2.84 3.85
CA GLY A 188 8.37 -1.63 4.22
C GLY A 188 7.76 -0.92 3.00
N SER A 189 6.92 0.09 3.28
CA SER A 189 6.16 0.96 2.36
C SER A 189 6.69 1.10 0.92
N GLY A 190 5.99 0.49 -0.04
CA GLY A 190 6.26 0.60 -1.47
C GLY A 190 5.43 -0.38 -2.30
N VAL A 191 5.89 -0.68 -3.52
CA VAL A 191 5.25 -1.67 -4.41
C VAL A 191 6.02 -2.97 -4.35
N VAL A 192 5.32 -4.07 -4.06
CA VAL A 192 5.89 -5.41 -4.04
C VAL A 192 5.42 -6.20 -5.25
N VAL A 193 6.37 -6.86 -5.92
CA VAL A 193 6.12 -7.72 -7.08
C VAL A 193 6.57 -9.13 -6.75
N VAL A 194 5.67 -10.10 -6.83
CA VAL A 194 5.90 -11.50 -6.46
C VAL A 194 5.68 -12.39 -7.68
N MET A 195 6.65 -13.24 -8.02
CA MET A 195 6.64 -13.98 -9.30
C MET A 195 6.45 -15.49 -9.21
N ASP A 196 6.57 -16.10 -8.03
CA ASP A 196 6.67 -17.55 -7.90
C ASP A 196 5.74 -18.16 -6.83
N GLU A 197 5.66 -17.57 -5.63
CA GLU A 197 4.82 -18.07 -4.54
C GLU A 197 3.87 -16.99 -4.04
N PHE A 198 2.59 -17.34 -3.82
CA PHE A 198 1.66 -16.43 -3.17
C PHE A 198 2.07 -16.28 -1.70
N ARG A 199 2.46 -15.06 -1.32
CA ARG A 199 2.78 -14.71 0.05
C ARG A 199 2.24 -13.31 0.31
N GLU A 200 1.60 -13.17 1.46
CA GLU A 200 1.12 -11.87 1.95
C GLU A 200 2.30 -11.02 2.41
N PHE A 201 2.28 -9.75 2.01
CA PHE A 201 3.29 -8.75 2.36
C PHE A 201 2.58 -7.47 2.77
N GLU A 202 3.07 -6.84 3.84
CA GLU A 202 2.64 -5.51 4.26
C GLU A 202 3.28 -4.46 3.33
N CYS A 203 2.51 -3.96 2.36
CA CYS A 203 2.97 -2.99 1.38
C CYS A 203 1.84 -2.10 0.86
N GLU A 204 2.18 -1.09 0.06
CA GLU A 204 1.17 -0.17 -0.49
C GLU A 204 0.39 -0.81 -1.64
N VAL A 205 1.10 -1.52 -2.52
CA VAL A 205 0.54 -2.23 -3.67
C VAL A 205 1.27 -3.55 -3.85
N LEU A 206 0.52 -4.63 -3.99
CA LEU A 206 1.03 -5.98 -4.20
C LEU A 206 0.63 -6.48 -5.59
N PHE A 207 1.63 -6.83 -6.40
CA PHE A 207 1.45 -7.45 -7.70
C PHE A 207 1.92 -8.90 -7.65
N TYR A 208 1.03 -9.82 -7.99
CA TYR A 208 1.39 -11.21 -8.27
C TYR A 208 1.48 -11.41 -9.78
N ILE A 209 2.60 -11.96 -10.25
CA ILE A 209 2.85 -12.26 -11.67
C ILE A 209 2.93 -13.77 -11.85
N GLY A 210 2.05 -14.35 -12.68
CA GLY A 210 2.09 -15.79 -12.93
C GLY A 210 1.07 -16.28 -13.95
N LYS A 211 0.91 -17.60 -14.04
CA LYS A 211 0.02 -18.24 -15.04
C LYS A 211 -1.47 -18.06 -14.73
N SER A 212 -1.83 -18.19 -13.46
CA SER A 212 -3.22 -18.16 -13.01
C SER A 212 -3.30 -17.80 -11.54
N CYS A 213 -4.34 -17.06 -11.17
CA CYS A 213 -4.71 -16.79 -9.78
C CYS A 213 -6.24 -16.80 -9.65
N LYS A 214 -6.75 -17.29 -8.51
CA LYS A 214 -8.16 -17.18 -8.12
C LYS A 214 -8.26 -16.17 -6.97
N GLY A 215 -9.33 -15.37 -6.96
CA GLY A 215 -9.62 -14.44 -5.86
C GLY A 215 -8.92 -13.08 -5.90
N LEU A 216 -8.00 -12.84 -6.85
CA LEU A 216 -7.37 -11.52 -7.01
C LEU A 216 -7.89 -10.77 -8.25
N GLN A 217 -7.98 -9.45 -8.11
CA GLN A 217 -8.34 -8.58 -9.22
C GLN A 217 -7.28 -8.65 -10.31
N ARG A 218 -7.69 -9.00 -11.54
CA ARG A 218 -6.78 -9.02 -12.68
C ARG A 218 -6.46 -7.60 -13.14
N LYS A 219 -5.17 -7.27 -13.29
CA LYS A 219 -4.71 -6.02 -13.87
C LYS A 219 -4.04 -6.30 -15.22
N ARG A 220 -4.54 -5.66 -16.28
CA ARG A 220 -3.88 -5.66 -17.59
C ARG A 220 -3.00 -4.43 -17.70
N LEU A 221 -1.72 -4.64 -17.99
CA LEU A 221 -0.81 -3.54 -18.30
C LEU A 221 -0.91 -3.22 -19.79
N ASP A 222 -0.95 -1.93 -20.10
CA ASP A 222 -0.98 -1.46 -21.49
C ASP A 222 0.41 -1.63 -22.14
N ALA A 223 0.58 -2.77 -22.81
CA ALA A 223 1.82 -3.13 -23.49
C ALA A 223 2.08 -2.31 -24.77
N SER A 224 1.12 -1.51 -25.24
CA SER A 224 1.33 -0.66 -26.44
C SER A 224 2.48 0.32 -26.24
N LYS A 225 2.68 0.79 -25.01
CA LYS A 225 3.77 1.70 -24.61
C LYS A 225 5.14 1.02 -24.49
N MET A 226 5.19 -0.30 -24.63
CA MET A 226 6.36 -1.14 -24.42
C MET A 226 6.99 -1.71 -25.69
N GLY A 227 6.42 -1.41 -26.87
CA GLY A 227 6.77 -2.08 -28.12
C GLY A 227 8.27 -2.23 -28.38
N LYS A 228 9.06 -1.16 -28.21
CA LYS A 228 10.52 -1.21 -28.40
C LYS A 228 11.32 -1.90 -27.28
N TYR A 229 10.72 -2.17 -26.13
CA TYR A 229 11.40 -2.79 -25.00
C TYR A 229 11.10 -4.28 -24.86
N LEU A 230 9.98 -4.78 -25.41
CA LEU A 230 9.64 -6.20 -25.34
C LEU A 230 10.71 -7.10 -25.98
N TYR A 231 11.22 -6.74 -27.15
CA TYR A 231 12.28 -7.51 -27.80
C TYR A 231 13.60 -7.44 -27.01
N ARG A 232 13.93 -6.27 -26.44
CA ARG A 232 15.14 -6.07 -25.63
C ARG A 232 15.09 -6.87 -24.34
N VAL A 233 13.94 -6.90 -23.68
CA VAL A 233 13.72 -7.72 -22.49
C VAL A 233 13.95 -9.19 -22.82
N ARG A 234 13.34 -9.70 -23.89
CA ARG A 234 13.54 -11.09 -24.33
C ARG A 234 14.99 -11.38 -24.68
N ASP A 235 15.68 -10.43 -25.32
CA ASP A 235 17.09 -10.58 -25.67
C ASP A 235 17.99 -10.70 -24.44
N VAL A 236 17.78 -9.84 -23.43
CA VAL A 236 18.47 -9.94 -22.15
C VAL A 236 18.14 -11.24 -21.44
N CYS A 237 16.87 -11.65 -21.40
CA CYS A 237 16.47 -12.92 -20.81
C CYS A 237 17.19 -14.11 -21.47
N GLY A 238 17.33 -14.10 -22.80
CA GLY A 238 18.06 -15.12 -23.56
C GLY A 238 19.56 -15.12 -23.28
N ALA A 239 20.18 -13.93 -23.14
CA ALA A 239 21.60 -13.81 -22.80
C ALA A 239 21.91 -14.21 -21.34
N LEU A 240 20.95 -14.02 -20.42
CA LEU A 240 21.05 -14.45 -19.03
C LEU A 240 20.79 -15.96 -18.88
N SER A 241 21.61 -16.77 -19.54
CA SER A 241 21.57 -18.23 -19.47
C SER A 241 21.99 -18.73 -18.07
N PRO A 242 21.67 -19.99 -17.69
CA PRO A 242 22.12 -20.55 -16.41
C PRO A 242 23.64 -20.51 -16.20
N ASN A 243 24.43 -20.65 -17.27
CA ASN A 243 25.90 -20.57 -17.22
C ASN A 243 26.37 -19.14 -16.94
N VAL A 244 25.71 -18.14 -17.52
CA VAL A 244 25.98 -16.73 -17.23
C VAL A 244 25.58 -16.39 -15.79
N VAL A 245 24.38 -16.77 -15.36
CA VAL A 245 23.86 -16.48 -14.01
C VAL A 245 24.70 -17.17 -12.91
N SER A 246 25.29 -18.33 -13.22
CA SER A 246 26.21 -19.04 -12.30
C SER A 246 27.66 -18.55 -12.38
N GLY A 247 27.98 -17.60 -13.27
CA GLY A 247 29.33 -17.06 -13.45
C GLY A 247 30.28 -17.97 -14.24
N LYS A 248 29.79 -19.09 -14.80
CA LYS A 248 30.57 -20.02 -15.62
C LYS A 248 30.87 -19.47 -17.03
N GLN A 249 30.06 -18.52 -17.50
CA GLN A 249 30.23 -17.82 -18.77
C GLN A 249 30.19 -16.31 -18.53
N LYS A 250 31.08 -15.55 -19.18
CA LYS A 250 31.03 -14.08 -19.13
C LYS A 250 29.84 -13.57 -19.93
N LEU A 251 29.08 -12.65 -19.34
CA LEU A 251 28.07 -11.88 -20.05
C LEU A 251 28.77 -10.89 -20.98
N ASP A 252 28.44 -10.91 -22.27
CA ASP A 252 28.82 -9.83 -23.19
C ASP A 252 27.94 -8.60 -22.92
N ALA A 253 28.30 -7.84 -21.88
CA ALA A 253 27.54 -6.68 -21.45
C ALA A 253 27.60 -5.53 -22.48
N GLY A 254 28.58 -5.51 -23.38
CA GLY A 254 28.74 -4.49 -24.43
C GLY A 254 27.57 -4.46 -25.41
N ARG A 255 26.96 -5.62 -25.66
CA ARG A 255 25.74 -5.77 -26.47
C ARG A 255 24.53 -4.99 -25.93
N PHE A 256 24.49 -4.70 -24.63
CA PHE A 256 23.37 -4.02 -23.96
C PHE A 256 23.64 -2.53 -23.71
N CYS A 257 24.63 -1.96 -24.39
CA CYS A 257 24.88 -0.52 -24.32
C CYS A 257 23.65 0.26 -24.84
N ASN A 258 23.19 1.27 -24.08
CA ASN A 258 22.00 2.07 -24.37
C ASN A 258 20.66 1.31 -24.44
N ILE A 259 20.56 0.15 -23.79
CA ILE A 259 19.34 -0.68 -23.80
C ILE A 259 18.09 0.04 -23.23
N ASP A 260 18.29 1.09 -22.46
CA ASP A 260 17.28 1.96 -21.86
C ASP A 260 16.83 3.13 -22.77
N ARG A 261 17.60 3.49 -23.81
CA ARG A 261 17.27 4.57 -24.78
C ARG A 261 16.32 4.10 -25.88
#